data_AF-A0A7S2NMI6-F1
#
_entry.id   AF-A0A7S2NMI6-F1
#
_cell.length_a   1.000
_cell.length_b   1.000
_cell.length_c   1.000
_cell.angle_alpha   90.00
_cell.angle_beta   90.00
_cell.angle_gamma   90.00
#
_symmetry.space_group_name_H-M   'P 1'
#
loop_
_entity.id
_entity.type
_entity.pdbx_description
1 polymer ?
#
loop_
_entity_poly.entity_id
_entity_poly.type
_entity_poly.pdbx_seq_one_letter_code
_entity_poly.pdbx_strand_id
1 'polypeptide(L)'
;KAKQLAEVRRKAEEARKKAQEAAKKKKEEEEAAKKAKEEGKSEEKAEEKKEQKEEDQKDDKKEEDASMDDDEKKEEKKDEPVEEEEEEEKEPPKVELTDEEKNTWFAPRTAPDMKDRDVAESFANFTVPSADEGFDEVKFAWAKDSDAKAYLRSKVLERKKTTRVENLRPSQWFKDKAVEWK
;
A
#
# COMPACT_ATOMS: atom_id res chain seq x y z
N LYS A 1 46.40 -36.98 -29.18
CA LYS A 1 46.50 -35.52 -28.92
C LYS A 1 45.48 -34.69 -29.72
N ALA A 2 45.26 -34.94 -31.02
CA ALA A 2 44.29 -34.19 -31.85
C ALA A 2 42.80 -34.27 -31.39
N LYS A 3 42.31 -35.44 -30.94
CA LYS A 3 40.93 -35.60 -30.44
C LYS A 3 40.64 -34.82 -29.15
N GLN A 4 41.63 -34.71 -28.26
CA GLN A 4 41.51 -33.97 -26.99
C GLN A 4 41.48 -32.44 -27.24
N LEU A 5 42.27 -31.93 -28.19
CA LEU A 5 42.21 -30.53 -28.60
C LEU A 5 40.88 -30.16 -29.27
N ALA A 6 40.29 -31.08 -30.06
CA ALA A 6 38.98 -30.87 -30.66
C ALA A 6 37.85 -30.82 -29.61
N GLU A 7 37.91 -31.66 -28.58
CA GLU A 7 36.93 -31.66 -27.50
C GLU A 7 37.01 -30.40 -26.63
N VAL A 8 38.21 -29.93 -26.32
CA VAL A 8 38.44 -28.67 -25.58
C VAL A 8 37.93 -27.48 -26.40
N ARG A 9 38.16 -27.46 -27.72
CA ARG A 9 37.64 -26.40 -28.59
C ARG A 9 36.11 -26.41 -28.65
N ARG A 10 35.47 -27.58 -28.70
CA ARG A 10 34.00 -27.71 -28.66
C ARG A 10 33.42 -27.22 -27.33
N LYS A 11 34.03 -27.60 -26.21
CA LYS A 11 33.62 -27.12 -24.87
C LYS A 11 33.82 -25.61 -24.71
N ALA A 12 34.89 -25.05 -25.25
CA ALA A 12 35.14 -23.61 -25.23
C ALA A 12 34.12 -22.83 -26.09
N GLU A 13 33.72 -23.37 -27.23
CA GLU A 13 32.70 -22.77 -28.11
C GLU A 13 31.31 -22.81 -27.46
N GLU A 14 30.95 -23.93 -26.82
CA GLU A 14 29.69 -24.08 -26.09
C GLU A 14 29.62 -23.14 -24.88
N ALA A 15 30.71 -23.01 -24.12
CA ALA A 15 30.81 -22.05 -23.02
C ALA A 15 30.70 -20.60 -23.51
N ARG A 16 31.33 -20.26 -24.65
CA ARG A 16 31.23 -18.92 -25.24
C ARG A 16 29.82 -18.62 -25.75
N LYS A 17 29.14 -19.60 -26.35
CA LYS A 17 27.74 -19.47 -26.79
C LYS A 17 26.81 -19.25 -25.59
N LYS A 18 26.96 -20.03 -24.53
CA LYS A 18 26.18 -19.89 -23.29
C LYS A 18 26.42 -18.55 -22.60
N ALA A 19 27.67 -18.06 -22.60
CA ALA A 19 27.99 -16.73 -22.08
C ALA A 19 27.36 -15.60 -22.92
N GLN A 20 27.32 -15.73 -24.25
CA GLN A 20 26.68 -14.76 -25.14
C GLN A 20 25.15 -14.75 -24.98
N GLU A 21 24.51 -15.91 -24.79
CA GLU A 21 23.06 -15.97 -24.55
C GLU A 21 22.68 -15.39 -23.18
N ALA A 22 23.48 -15.66 -22.13
CA ALA A 22 23.28 -15.04 -20.82
C ALA A 22 23.46 -13.51 -20.86
N ALA A 23 24.44 -13.02 -21.62
CA ALA A 23 24.66 -11.58 -21.80
C ALA A 23 23.52 -10.91 -22.59
N LYS A 24 22.98 -11.58 -23.62
CA LYS A 24 21.82 -11.09 -24.37
C LYS A 24 20.57 -11.02 -23.50
N LYS A 25 20.27 -12.09 -22.75
CA LYS A 25 19.12 -12.12 -21.85
C LYS A 25 19.19 -11.04 -20.77
N LYS A 26 20.37 -10.82 -20.19
CA LYS A 26 20.57 -9.76 -19.18
C LYS A 26 20.39 -8.36 -19.78
N LYS A 27 20.79 -8.15 -21.05
CA LYS A 27 20.60 -6.88 -21.75
C LYS A 27 19.13 -6.63 -22.11
N GLU A 28 18.39 -7.67 -22.47
CA GLU A 28 16.94 -7.59 -22.73
C GLU A 28 16.14 -7.30 -21.44
N GLU A 29 16.51 -7.93 -20.31
CA GLU A 29 15.90 -7.63 -19.01
C GLU A 29 16.19 -6.19 -18.54
N GLU A 30 17.39 -5.66 -18.78
CA GLU A 30 17.73 -4.26 -18.45
C GLU A 30 16.97 -3.26 -19.34
N GLU A 31 16.80 -3.55 -20.63
CA GLU A 31 16.03 -2.69 -21.54
C GLU A 31 14.53 -2.71 -21.22
N ALA A 32 13.98 -3.87 -20.87
CA ALA A 32 12.59 -4.00 -20.41
C ALA A 32 12.36 -3.25 -19.10
N ALA A 33 13.30 -3.32 -18.15
CA ALA A 33 13.22 -2.57 -16.89
C ALA A 33 13.31 -1.05 -17.11
N LYS A 34 14.09 -0.58 -18.09
CA LYS A 34 14.15 0.85 -18.46
C LYS A 34 12.86 1.34 -19.10
N LYS A 35 12.26 0.57 -20.01
CA LYS A 35 10.97 0.93 -20.64
C LYS A 35 9.83 0.98 -19.61
N ALA A 36 9.75 0.01 -18.70
CA ALA A 36 8.75 0.02 -17.63
C ALA A 36 8.89 1.24 -16.70
N LYS A 37 10.11 1.74 -16.48
CA LYS A 37 10.37 2.91 -15.63
C LYS A 37 10.09 4.23 -16.35
N GLU A 38 10.19 4.26 -17.68
CA GLU A 38 9.86 5.43 -18.50
C GLU A 38 8.34 5.59 -18.69
N GLU A 39 7.62 4.48 -18.90
CA GLU A 39 6.15 4.49 -18.99
C GLU A 39 5.48 4.88 -17.66
N GLY A 40 5.96 4.37 -16.52
CA GLY A 40 5.43 4.74 -15.20
C GLY A 40 5.59 6.23 -14.85
N LYS A 41 6.62 6.90 -15.41
CA LYS A 41 6.85 8.35 -15.19
C LYS A 41 6.00 9.24 -16.10
N SER A 42 5.44 8.68 -17.17
CA SER A 42 4.53 9.39 -18.09
C SER A 42 3.07 9.35 -17.60
N GLU A 43 2.65 8.30 -16.89
CA GLU A 43 1.31 8.23 -16.30
C GLU A 43 1.19 9.11 -15.05
N GLU A 44 2.20 9.16 -14.18
CA GLU A 44 2.20 10.01 -12.97
C GLU A 44 2.08 11.51 -13.31
N LYS A 45 2.68 11.95 -14.42
CA LYS A 45 2.64 13.36 -14.86
C LYS A 45 1.34 13.76 -15.59
N ALA A 46 0.52 12.78 -15.99
CA ALA A 46 -0.75 13.01 -16.66
C ALA A 46 -1.94 13.05 -15.68
N GLU A 47 -1.85 12.34 -14.55
CA GLU A 47 -2.84 12.41 -13.47
C GLU A 47 -2.73 13.74 -12.68
N GLU A 48 -1.51 14.18 -12.33
CA GLU A 48 -1.30 15.41 -11.55
C GLU A 48 -1.80 16.68 -12.27
N LYS A 49 -1.87 16.67 -13.61
CA LYS A 49 -2.36 17.81 -14.40
C LYS A 49 -3.88 17.83 -14.61
N LYS A 50 -4.58 16.76 -14.21
CA LYS A 50 -6.05 16.67 -14.35
C LYS A 50 -6.77 17.04 -13.05
N GLU A 51 -6.18 16.77 -11.89
CA GLU A 51 -6.72 17.22 -10.59
C GLU A 51 -6.57 18.75 -10.38
N GLN A 52 -5.49 19.38 -10.85
CA GLN A 52 -5.27 20.82 -10.64
C GLN A 52 -6.16 21.75 -11.50
N LYS A 53 -7.10 21.22 -12.30
CA LYS A 53 -8.02 22.02 -13.14
C LYS A 53 -9.48 21.98 -12.67
N GLU A 54 -9.83 21.16 -11.68
CA GLU A 54 -11.19 21.13 -11.11
C GLU A 54 -11.33 21.93 -9.80
N GLU A 55 -10.24 22.31 -9.12
CA GLU A 55 -10.30 23.04 -7.84
C GLU A 55 -10.38 24.58 -7.95
N ASP A 56 -10.02 25.19 -9.09
CA ASP A 56 -9.89 26.66 -9.24
C ASP A 56 -11.21 27.38 -9.64
N GLN A 57 -12.38 26.74 -9.49
CA GLN A 57 -13.67 27.32 -9.94
C GLN A 57 -14.78 27.35 -8.88
N LYS A 58 -14.43 27.27 -7.59
CA LYS A 58 -15.42 27.33 -6.50
C LYS A 58 -14.96 28.16 -5.28
N ASP A 59 -14.18 29.22 -5.51
CA ASP A 59 -13.78 30.18 -4.47
C ASP A 59 -14.17 31.61 -4.89
N ASP A 60 -15.48 31.87 -5.01
CA ASP A 60 -16.02 33.24 -5.10
C ASP A 60 -17.51 33.27 -4.74
N LYS A 61 -17.83 33.00 -3.46
CA LYS A 61 -18.97 33.60 -2.74
C LYS A 61 -19.04 33.10 -1.29
N LYS A 62 -18.64 33.97 -0.35
CA LYS A 62 -19.52 34.62 0.65
C LYS A 62 -18.78 34.85 1.97
N GLU A 63 -18.27 36.08 2.09
CA GLU A 63 -17.97 36.77 3.35
C GLU A 63 -19.25 37.21 4.10
N GLU A 64 -19.06 37.47 5.40
CA GLU A 64 -19.91 38.15 6.42
C GLU A 64 -21.18 37.41 6.92
N ASP A 65 -21.46 37.27 8.23
CA ASP A 65 -21.41 38.30 9.29
C ASP A 65 -21.42 37.71 10.74
N ALA A 66 -20.85 38.50 11.69
CA ALA A 66 -21.01 38.59 13.18
C ALA A 66 -20.58 37.43 14.11
N SER A 67 -19.62 37.52 15.06
CA SER A 67 -19.27 38.48 16.15
C SER A 67 -19.93 38.23 17.52
N MET A 68 -19.13 37.79 18.52
CA MET A 68 -19.10 38.11 19.98
C MET A 68 -18.17 37.08 20.67
N ASP A 69 -16.96 37.38 21.17
CA ASP A 69 -16.46 38.27 22.25
C ASP A 69 -16.32 37.58 23.62
N ASP A 70 -15.27 37.99 24.36
CA ASP A 70 -14.86 37.71 25.77
C ASP A 70 -13.95 36.47 25.99
N ASP A 71 -12.61 36.56 26.17
CA ASP A 71 -11.73 37.29 27.12
C ASP A 71 -11.58 36.60 28.50
N GLU A 72 -10.41 36.83 29.14
CA GLU A 72 -9.86 36.28 30.40
C GLU A 72 -9.29 34.84 30.40
N LYS A 73 -8.10 34.54 30.96
CA LYS A 73 -7.00 35.34 31.52
C LYS A 73 -5.79 34.41 31.76
N LYS A 74 -4.62 34.96 31.47
CA LYS A 74 -3.25 34.55 31.80
C LYS A 74 -2.98 34.54 33.32
N GLU A 75 -2.32 33.52 33.87
CA GLU A 75 -1.27 33.73 34.88
C GLU A 75 -0.33 32.53 35.10
N GLU A 76 0.97 32.81 34.97
CA GLU A 76 2.12 31.98 35.36
C GLU A 76 2.36 32.05 36.87
N LYS A 77 2.92 30.99 37.49
CA LYS A 77 3.84 31.11 38.64
C LYS A 77 4.75 29.88 38.84
N LYS A 78 5.93 29.97 38.22
CA LYS A 78 7.31 29.83 38.74
C LYS A 78 7.64 29.18 40.12
N ASP A 79 8.67 28.33 40.07
CA ASP A 79 9.76 27.93 41.00
C ASP A 79 9.62 26.78 42.04
N GLU A 80 10.52 25.80 41.84
CA GLU A 80 11.12 24.69 42.64
C GLU A 80 11.62 25.05 44.07
N PRO A 81 12.28 24.15 44.86
CA PRO A 81 12.37 22.66 44.90
C PRO A 81 12.16 22.06 46.32
N VAL A 82 11.91 20.75 46.45
CA VAL A 82 12.16 19.98 47.70
C VAL A 82 12.76 18.61 47.37
N GLU A 83 14.07 18.54 47.60
CA GLU A 83 14.89 17.51 48.27
C GLU A 83 14.36 16.08 48.47
N GLU A 84 15.14 15.12 47.96
CA GLU A 84 15.42 13.73 48.40
C GLU A 84 14.32 12.94 49.15
N GLU A 85 13.76 11.94 48.45
CA GLU A 85 13.58 10.63 49.07
C GLU A 85 14.04 9.54 48.09
N GLU A 86 15.15 8.92 48.46
CA GLU A 86 15.79 7.75 47.84
C GLU A 86 14.89 6.53 48.07
N GLU A 87 13.86 6.36 47.23
CA GLU A 87 13.07 5.14 47.18
C GLU A 87 13.45 4.37 45.91
N GLU A 88 13.94 3.16 46.13
CA GLU A 88 14.44 2.17 45.20
C GLU A 88 13.40 1.84 44.09
N GLU A 89 13.27 2.72 43.10
CA GLU A 89 12.43 2.52 41.93
C GLU A 89 13.09 1.44 41.06
N LYS A 90 12.74 0.18 41.31
CA LYS A 90 12.93 -0.90 40.33
C LYS A 90 12.18 -0.47 39.07
N GLU A 91 12.91 0.20 38.18
CA GLU A 91 12.41 0.53 36.85
C GLU A 91 11.76 -0.73 36.27
N PRO A 92 10.49 -0.65 35.84
CA PRO A 92 9.83 -1.80 35.23
C PRO A 92 10.72 -2.26 34.07
N PRO A 93 10.94 -3.58 33.92
CA PRO A 93 11.85 -4.10 32.90
C PRO A 93 11.48 -3.47 31.56
N LYS A 94 12.43 -2.73 30.98
CA LYS A 94 12.27 -2.10 29.68
C LYS A 94 12.13 -3.22 28.65
N VAL A 95 10.90 -3.60 28.36
CA VAL A 95 10.57 -4.57 27.31
C VAL A 95 10.94 -3.91 26.00
N GLU A 96 12.17 -4.12 25.54
CA GLU A 96 12.58 -3.75 24.19
C GLU A 96 11.86 -4.70 23.24
N LEU A 97 10.83 -4.20 22.56
CA LEU A 97 10.18 -4.92 21.46
C LEU A 97 11.28 -5.34 20.48
N THR A 98 11.36 -6.65 20.23
CA THR A 98 12.26 -7.20 19.22
C THR A 98 11.91 -6.61 17.85
N ASP A 99 12.86 -6.59 16.90
CA ASP A 99 12.62 -6.02 15.57
C ASP A 99 11.46 -6.73 14.83
N GLU A 100 11.18 -7.99 15.15
CA GLU A 100 10.03 -8.75 14.63
C GLU A 100 8.69 -8.26 15.21
N GLU A 101 8.65 -7.91 16.50
CA GLU A 101 7.45 -7.38 17.15
C GLU A 101 7.12 -5.96 16.68
N LYS A 102 8.13 -5.13 16.41
CA LYS A 102 7.94 -3.78 15.84
C LYS A 102 7.36 -3.81 14.41
N ASN A 103 7.64 -4.87 13.65
CA ASN A 103 7.07 -5.06 12.31
C ASN A 103 5.68 -5.71 12.33
N THR A 104 5.22 -6.21 13.48
CA THR A 104 3.92 -6.86 13.61
C THR A 104 2.84 -5.83 13.96
N TRP A 105 2.17 -5.32 12.93
CA TRP A 105 1.09 -4.33 13.10
C TRP A 105 -0.22 -4.95 13.59
N PHE A 106 -0.47 -6.21 13.23
CA PHE A 106 -1.69 -6.92 13.54
C PHE A 106 -1.37 -8.13 14.40
N ALA A 107 -1.98 -8.22 15.57
CA ALA A 107 -1.81 -9.35 16.45
C ALA A 107 -2.25 -10.65 15.73
N PRO A 108 -1.47 -11.73 15.80
CA PRO A 108 -1.85 -13.01 15.21
C PRO A 108 -3.11 -13.53 15.91
N ARG A 109 -4.19 -13.69 15.13
CA ARG A 109 -5.47 -14.23 15.61
C ARG A 109 -5.56 -15.70 15.24
N THR A 110 -5.84 -16.55 16.23
CA THR A 110 -6.08 -17.99 16.02
C THR A 110 -7.49 -18.29 15.54
N ALA A 111 -8.45 -17.43 15.86
CA ALA A 111 -9.84 -17.55 15.45
C ALA A 111 -10.26 -16.33 14.62
N PRO A 112 -10.85 -16.52 13.42
CA PRO A 112 -11.41 -15.43 12.64
C PRO A 112 -12.77 -14.99 13.21
N ASP A 113 -13.04 -13.68 13.19
CA ASP A 113 -14.29 -13.11 13.71
C ASP A 113 -15.48 -13.32 12.75
N MET A 114 -15.20 -13.43 11.45
CA MET A 114 -16.18 -13.68 10.39
C MET A 114 -15.78 -14.89 9.56
N LYS A 115 -16.74 -15.55 8.92
CA LYS A 115 -16.43 -16.65 7.98
C LYS A 115 -15.78 -16.06 6.74
N ASP A 116 -14.85 -16.82 6.16
CA ASP A 116 -14.14 -16.40 4.94
C ASP A 116 -15.09 -16.08 3.79
N ARG A 117 -16.24 -16.76 3.71
CA ARG A 117 -17.28 -16.47 2.70
C ARG A 117 -17.87 -15.07 2.86
N ASP A 118 -18.20 -14.67 4.09
CA ASP A 118 -18.84 -13.37 4.35
C ASP A 118 -17.86 -12.22 4.05
N VAL A 119 -16.57 -12.45 4.36
CA VAL A 119 -15.49 -11.53 3.98
C VAL A 119 -15.31 -11.49 2.46
N ALA A 120 -15.33 -12.65 1.78
CA ALA A 120 -15.21 -12.77 0.33
C ALA A 120 -16.34 -12.03 -0.44
N GLU A 121 -17.50 -11.85 0.16
CA GLU A 121 -18.61 -11.12 -0.47
C GLU A 121 -18.45 -9.60 -0.37
N SER A 122 -17.78 -9.09 0.67
CA SER A 122 -17.75 -7.66 1.02
C SER A 122 -16.40 -6.98 0.84
N PHE A 123 -15.29 -7.73 0.81
CA PHE A 123 -13.93 -7.15 0.82
C PHE A 123 -13.63 -6.21 -0.35
N ALA A 124 -14.32 -6.37 -1.49
CA ALA A 124 -14.13 -5.50 -2.65
C ALA A 124 -14.67 -4.08 -2.43
N ASN A 125 -15.55 -3.90 -1.45
CA ASN A 125 -16.19 -2.62 -1.10
C ASN A 125 -15.50 -1.92 0.08
N PHE A 126 -14.41 -2.47 0.62
CA PHE A 126 -13.70 -1.85 1.74
C PHE A 126 -12.93 -0.62 1.25
N THR A 127 -13.19 0.50 1.91
CA THR A 127 -12.56 1.80 1.65
C THR A 127 -12.06 2.40 2.96
N VAL A 128 -11.10 3.32 2.84
CA VAL A 128 -10.69 4.18 3.95
C VAL A 128 -11.69 5.32 4.05
N PRO A 129 -12.07 5.76 5.27
CA PRO A 129 -13.01 6.86 5.43
C PRO A 129 -12.59 8.14 4.69
N SER A 130 -13.54 8.84 4.08
CA SER A 130 -13.33 10.16 3.48
C SER A 130 -14.04 11.26 4.27
N ALA A 131 -13.57 12.51 4.15
CA ALA A 131 -14.21 13.64 4.80
C ALA A 131 -15.66 13.86 4.32
N ASP A 132 -15.96 13.46 3.08
CA ASP A 132 -17.28 13.59 2.45
C ASP A 132 -18.35 12.66 3.05
N GLU A 133 -17.96 11.68 3.85
CA GLU A 133 -18.89 10.76 4.53
C GLU A 133 -19.56 11.41 5.75
N GLY A 134 -19.20 12.65 6.10
CA GLY A 134 -19.80 13.42 7.18
C GLY A 134 -19.15 13.21 8.55
N PHE A 135 -17.87 12.82 8.58
CA PHE A 135 -17.08 12.76 9.81
C PHE A 135 -16.57 14.16 10.20
N ASP A 136 -16.65 14.51 11.49
CA ASP A 136 -16.07 15.76 12.00
C ASP A 136 -14.54 15.80 11.83
N GLU A 137 -13.86 14.67 12.05
CA GLU A 137 -12.41 14.55 11.86
C GLU A 137 -11.97 13.09 11.66
N VAL A 138 -11.10 12.83 10.68
CA VAL A 138 -10.49 11.50 10.44
C VAL A 138 -9.01 11.53 10.83
N LYS A 139 -8.68 10.93 11.97
CA LYS A 139 -7.29 10.84 12.48
C LYS A 139 -6.66 9.49 12.15
N PHE A 140 -5.54 9.51 11.43
CA PHE A 140 -4.72 8.33 11.21
C PHE A 140 -3.58 8.24 12.22
N ALA A 141 -3.78 7.50 13.31
CA ALA A 141 -2.82 7.43 14.41
C ALA A 141 -1.59 6.54 14.15
N TRP A 142 -1.65 5.65 13.14
CA TRP A 142 -0.64 4.59 12.93
C TRP A 142 0.16 4.77 11.63
N ALA A 143 -0.46 5.33 10.59
CA ALA A 143 0.14 5.56 9.29
C ALA A 143 -0.40 6.88 8.70
N LYS A 144 0.22 7.40 7.65
CA LYS A 144 -0.33 8.55 6.92
C LYS A 144 -1.51 8.09 6.06
N ASP A 145 -2.39 9.03 5.69
CA ASP A 145 -3.56 8.76 4.84
C ASP A 145 -3.20 8.00 3.54
N SER A 146 -2.15 8.43 2.85
CA SER A 146 -1.65 7.79 1.63
C SER A 146 -1.24 6.34 1.84
N ASP A 147 -0.53 6.07 2.94
CA ASP A 147 0.02 4.75 3.26
C ASP A 147 -1.10 3.80 3.68
N ALA A 148 -2.08 4.30 4.44
CA ALA A 148 -3.26 3.55 4.82
C ALA A 148 -4.11 3.16 3.59
N LYS A 149 -4.35 4.09 2.68
CA LYS A 149 -5.06 3.84 1.41
C LYS A 149 -4.31 2.83 0.53
N ALA A 150 -2.99 2.98 0.41
CA ALA A 150 -2.15 2.05 -0.35
C ALA A 150 -2.17 0.63 0.27
N TYR A 151 -2.07 0.53 1.59
CA TYR A 151 -2.12 -0.75 2.32
C TYR A 151 -3.44 -1.47 2.05
N LEU A 152 -4.58 -0.79 2.27
CA LEU A 152 -5.90 -1.39 2.07
C LEU A 152 -6.09 -1.84 0.61
N ARG A 153 -5.70 -1.01 -0.36
CA ARG A 153 -5.74 -1.36 -1.79
C ARG A 153 -4.92 -2.61 -2.09
N SER A 154 -3.69 -2.71 -1.57
CA SER A 154 -2.84 -3.88 -1.76
C SER A 154 -3.49 -5.16 -1.20
N LYS A 155 -4.13 -5.06 -0.02
CA LYS A 155 -4.84 -6.17 0.61
C LYS A 155 -6.08 -6.59 -0.15
N VAL A 156 -6.86 -5.64 -0.65
CA VAL A 156 -8.02 -5.94 -1.51
C VAL A 156 -7.55 -6.64 -2.79
N LEU A 157 -6.47 -6.18 -3.43
CA LEU A 157 -5.93 -6.81 -4.64
C LEU A 157 -5.39 -8.23 -4.39
N GLU A 158 -4.69 -8.45 -3.28
CA GLU A 158 -4.22 -9.77 -2.86
C GLU A 158 -5.41 -10.73 -2.65
N ARG A 159 -6.47 -10.25 -2.00
CA ARG A 159 -7.70 -11.03 -1.80
C ARG A 159 -8.43 -11.29 -3.11
N LYS A 160 -8.49 -10.33 -4.06
CA LYS A 160 -9.09 -10.54 -5.39
C LYS A 160 -8.38 -11.66 -6.17
N LYS A 161 -7.06 -11.80 -6.01
CA LYS A 161 -6.26 -12.84 -6.69
C LYS A 161 -6.44 -14.24 -6.08
N THR A 162 -6.68 -14.31 -4.77
CA THR A 162 -6.66 -15.56 -4.00
C THR A 162 -8.06 -16.11 -3.70
N THR A 163 -9.09 -15.26 -3.75
CA THR A 163 -10.46 -15.62 -3.37
C THR A 163 -11.25 -16.13 -4.57
N ARG A 164 -12.00 -17.22 -4.36
CA ARG A 164 -12.92 -17.77 -5.36
C ARG A 164 -14.12 -16.82 -5.54
N VAL A 165 -14.44 -16.50 -6.78
CA VAL A 165 -15.66 -15.74 -7.12
C VAL A 165 -16.86 -16.70 -7.11
N GLU A 166 -17.73 -16.60 -6.10
CA GLU A 166 -18.92 -17.46 -5.98
C GLU A 166 -20.15 -16.91 -6.71
N ASN A 167 -20.23 -15.58 -6.90
CA ASN A 167 -21.43 -14.91 -7.41
C ASN A 167 -21.40 -14.60 -8.91
N LEU A 168 -20.61 -15.34 -9.71
CA LEU A 168 -20.53 -15.12 -11.15
C LEU A 168 -21.79 -15.65 -11.86
N ARG A 169 -22.62 -14.74 -12.37
CA ARG A 169 -23.78 -15.11 -13.19
C ARG A 169 -23.39 -15.15 -14.67
N PRO A 170 -23.80 -16.18 -15.43
CA PRO A 170 -23.60 -16.20 -16.87
C PRO A 170 -24.22 -14.96 -17.51
N SER A 171 -23.44 -14.30 -18.37
CA SER A 171 -23.92 -13.14 -19.13
C SER A 171 -25.01 -13.55 -20.12
N GLN A 172 -25.76 -12.57 -20.63
CA GLN A 172 -26.79 -12.84 -21.64
C GLN A 172 -26.19 -13.51 -22.88
N TRP A 173 -25.02 -13.04 -23.32
CA TRP A 173 -24.27 -13.64 -24.42
C TRP A 173 -24.02 -15.15 -24.23
N PHE A 174 -23.64 -15.58 -23.02
CA PHE A 174 -23.42 -17.00 -22.73
C PHE A 174 -24.72 -17.80 -22.80
N LYS A 175 -25.82 -17.23 -22.27
CA LYS A 175 -27.14 -17.88 -22.32
C LYS A 175 -27.61 -18.05 -23.76
N ASP A 176 -27.46 -17.02 -24.60
CA ASP A 176 -27.87 -17.05 -26.00
C ASP A 176 -27.09 -18.14 -26.78
N LYS A 177 -25.77 -18.22 -26.58
CA LYS A 177 -24.93 -19.29 -27.17
C LYS A 177 -25.23 -20.68 -26.64
N ALA A 178 -25.55 -20.81 -25.36
CA ALA A 178 -25.93 -22.09 -24.78
C ALA A 178 -27.24 -22.65 -25.37
N VAL A 179 -28.17 -21.78 -25.79
CA VAL A 179 -29.39 -22.19 -26.51
C VAL A 179 -29.07 -22.65 -27.93
N GLU A 180 -28.18 -21.95 -28.64
CA GLU A 180 -27.74 -22.36 -29.99
C GLU A 180 -27.06 -23.74 -30.02
N TRP A 181 -26.47 -24.18 -28.90
CA TRP A 181 -25.74 -25.45 -28.80
C TRP A 181 -26.60 -26.62 -28.30
N LYS A 182 -27.90 -26.41 -28.07
CA LYS A 182 -28.82 -27.41 -27.51
C LYS A 182 -29.70 -28.01 -28.60
#